data_AF-A0A1F2U1W8-F1
#
_entry.id   AF-A0A1F2U1W8-F1
#
_cell.length_a   1.000
_cell.length_b   1.000
_cell.length_c   1.000
_cell.angle_alpha   90.00
_cell.angle_beta   90.00
_cell.angle_gamma   90.00
#
_symmetry.space_group_name_H-M   'P 1'
#
loop_
_entity.id
_entity.type
_entity.pdbx_description
1 polymer ?
#
loop_
_entity_poly.entity_id
_entity_poly.type
_entity_poly.pdbx_seq_one_letter_code
_entity_poly.pdbx_strand_id
1 'polypeptide(L)'
;MGRRYVPHRGDVVWLSFQPQAGHEQRGRRPALVVSPAAYNGKVGLALFCPITSQVKGYPFEVVIPAGLAVQGAVLSDQVKSLDWRARRAEYAGRLPEDHVQEVLEKVSALLSEDEA
;
A
#
# COMPACT_ATOMS: atom_id res chain seq x y z
N MET A 1 9.42 -9.15 -25.99
CA MET A 1 8.33 -8.62 -25.15
C MET A 1 8.84 -8.49 -23.71
N GLY A 2 9.07 -7.29 -23.21
CA GLY A 2 9.43 -7.09 -21.80
C GLY A 2 8.31 -7.58 -20.89
N ARG A 3 8.65 -8.32 -19.84
CA ARG A 3 7.69 -8.83 -18.86
C ARG A 3 6.96 -7.64 -18.23
N ARG A 4 5.66 -7.50 -18.47
CA ARG A 4 4.85 -6.40 -17.91
C ARG A 4 4.89 -6.51 -16.39
N TYR A 5 5.28 -5.44 -15.72
CA TYR A 5 5.31 -5.36 -14.26
C TYR A 5 3.95 -5.74 -13.67
N VAL A 6 3.97 -6.57 -12.63
CA VAL A 6 2.83 -6.92 -11.78
C VAL A 6 3.22 -6.56 -10.36
N PRO A 7 2.45 -5.75 -9.63
CA PRO A 7 2.81 -5.39 -8.26
C PRO A 7 2.90 -6.62 -7.35
N HIS A 8 3.99 -6.76 -6.61
CA HIS A 8 4.18 -7.78 -5.58
C HIS A 8 3.96 -7.20 -4.20
N ARG A 9 3.49 -8.03 -3.26
CA ARG A 9 3.46 -7.64 -1.84
C ARG A 9 4.84 -7.13 -1.42
N GLY A 10 4.84 -6.00 -0.71
CA GLY A 10 6.04 -5.32 -0.28
C GLY A 10 6.55 -4.26 -1.26
N ASP A 11 6.14 -4.30 -2.53
CA ASP A 11 6.48 -3.26 -3.49
C ASP A 11 5.82 -1.94 -3.09
N VAL A 12 6.57 -0.86 -3.25
CA VAL A 12 6.07 0.51 -3.21
C VAL A 12 5.83 0.95 -4.64
N VAL A 13 4.65 1.49 -4.89
CA VAL A 13 4.27 2.01 -6.22
C VAL A 13 3.69 3.41 -6.13
N TRP A 14 3.88 4.20 -7.19
CA TRP A 14 3.13 5.42 -7.41
C TRP A 14 1.87 5.13 -8.21
N LEU A 15 0.70 5.59 -7.70
CA LEU A 15 -0.55 5.57 -8.44
C LEU A 15 -1.50 6.70 -8.01
N SER A 16 -2.52 6.96 -8.82
CA SER A 16 -3.59 7.90 -8.50
C SER A 16 -4.61 7.27 -7.55
N PHE A 17 -5.10 8.01 -6.56
CA PHE A 17 -6.18 7.61 -5.65
C PHE A 17 -7.54 8.28 -5.96
N GLN A 18 -7.74 8.85 -7.16
CA GLN A 18 -8.99 9.53 -7.55
C GLN A 18 -9.96 8.61 -8.33
N PRO A 19 -11.29 8.85 -8.30
CA PRO A 19 -12.03 9.77 -7.43
C PRO A 19 -12.14 9.24 -5.99
N GLN A 20 -12.49 10.11 -5.04
CA GLN A 20 -12.57 9.77 -3.60
C GLN A 20 -13.77 10.47 -2.95
N ALA A 21 -14.27 9.94 -1.82
CA ALA A 21 -15.16 10.66 -0.89
C ALA A 21 -14.48 10.86 0.49
N GLY A 22 -14.84 11.93 1.21
CA GLY A 22 -14.43 12.13 2.63
C GLY A 22 -12.93 12.11 2.90
N HIS A 23 -12.53 11.38 3.95
CA HIS A 23 -11.17 11.31 4.54
C HIS A 23 -10.15 10.48 3.74
N GLU A 24 -10.53 10.01 2.56
CA GLU A 24 -9.67 9.24 1.69
C GLU A 24 -8.40 10.01 1.27
N GLN A 25 -7.31 9.31 0.98
CA GLN A 25 -6.10 9.93 0.43
C GLN A 25 -6.28 10.32 -1.03
N ARG A 26 -5.76 11.50 -1.40
CA ARG A 26 -5.95 12.15 -2.72
C ARG A 26 -4.65 12.26 -3.52
N GLY A 27 -4.83 12.41 -4.84
CA GLY A 27 -3.77 12.68 -5.80
C GLY A 27 -2.97 11.44 -6.20
N ARG A 28 -1.86 11.69 -6.90
CA ARG A 28 -0.85 10.68 -7.19
C ARG A 28 0.10 10.60 -6.00
N ARG A 29 0.22 9.41 -5.40
CA ARG A 29 1.00 9.20 -4.17
C ARG A 29 1.59 7.80 -4.11
N PRO A 30 2.62 7.59 -3.26
CA PRO A 30 3.16 6.28 -3.07
C PRO A 30 2.21 5.44 -2.22
N ALA A 31 2.20 4.14 -2.47
CA ALA A 31 1.45 3.17 -1.70
C ALA A 31 2.19 1.83 -1.65
N LEU A 32 2.07 1.16 -0.51
CA LEU A 32 2.55 -0.20 -0.31
C LEU A 32 1.53 -1.19 -0.88
N VAL A 33 1.99 -2.17 -1.65
CA VAL A 33 1.19 -3.32 -2.08
C VAL A 33 1.14 -4.35 -0.94
N VAL A 34 -0.06 -4.74 -0.52
CA VAL A 34 -0.25 -5.74 0.58
C VAL A 34 -0.81 -7.08 0.10
N SER A 35 -1.33 -7.12 -1.14
CA SER A 35 -1.89 -8.32 -1.77
C SER A 35 -0.84 -9.11 -2.57
N PRO A 36 -0.96 -10.44 -2.68
CA PRO A 36 0.02 -11.28 -3.36
C PRO A 36 -0.04 -11.11 -4.89
N ALA A 37 1.12 -11.16 -5.55
CA ALA A 37 1.24 -10.99 -7.00
C ALA A 37 0.39 -11.98 -7.83
N ALA A 38 0.17 -13.19 -7.32
CA ALA A 38 -0.68 -14.19 -7.97
C ALA A 38 -2.13 -13.71 -8.11
N TYR A 39 -2.66 -13.04 -7.08
CA TYR A 39 -3.96 -12.36 -7.16
C TYR A 39 -3.86 -11.16 -8.10
N ASN A 40 -2.88 -10.28 -7.87
CA ASN A 40 -2.76 -9.00 -8.58
C ASN A 40 -2.65 -9.17 -10.10
N GLY A 41 -1.84 -10.14 -10.53
CA GLY A 41 -1.63 -10.47 -11.93
C GLY A 41 -2.83 -11.13 -12.58
N LYS A 42 -3.64 -11.88 -11.84
CA LYS A 42 -4.85 -12.52 -12.37
C LYS A 42 -5.97 -11.51 -12.59
N VAL A 43 -6.26 -10.67 -11.59
CA VAL A 43 -7.46 -9.81 -11.62
C VAL A 43 -7.21 -8.39 -12.12
N GLY A 44 -5.97 -7.87 -12.06
CA GLY A 44 -5.68 -6.47 -12.39
C GLY A 44 -6.01 -5.45 -11.31
N LEU A 45 -6.62 -5.91 -10.21
CA LEU A 45 -6.73 -5.19 -8.95
C LEU A 45 -5.57 -5.56 -8.03
N ALA A 46 -5.25 -4.67 -7.10
CA ALA A 46 -4.39 -4.97 -5.96
C ALA A 46 -4.88 -4.18 -4.74
N LEU A 47 -4.62 -4.74 -3.56
CA LEU A 47 -4.78 -4.07 -2.27
C LEU A 47 -3.55 -3.23 -1.96
N PHE A 48 -3.79 -1.97 -1.59
CA PHE A 48 -2.78 -0.97 -1.31
C PHE A 48 -3.01 -0.26 0.03
N CYS A 49 -1.94 0.03 0.77
CA CYS A 49 -1.95 0.98 1.88
C CYS A 49 -1.23 2.27 1.44
N PRO A 50 -1.88 3.45 1.47
CA PRO A 50 -1.26 4.69 1.03
C PRO A 50 -0.14 5.11 1.99
N ILE A 51 0.85 5.82 1.45
CA ILE A 51 1.95 6.41 2.20
C ILE A 51 1.70 7.92 2.35
N THR A 52 1.98 8.47 3.52
CA THR A 52 1.94 9.90 3.83
C THR A 52 3.32 10.39 4.23
N SER A 53 3.66 11.63 3.89
CA SER A 53 4.83 12.31 4.44
C SER A 53 4.58 12.93 5.83
N GLN A 54 3.31 13.05 6.23
CA GLN A 54 2.91 13.59 7.53
C GLN A 54 2.76 12.46 8.54
N VAL A 55 3.80 12.25 9.35
CA VAL A 55 3.82 11.27 10.44
C VAL A 55 3.25 11.93 11.69
N LYS A 56 2.23 11.31 12.31
CA LYS A 56 1.54 11.85 13.48
C LYS A 56 1.67 10.98 14.72
N GLY A 57 2.30 9.80 14.60
CA GLY A 57 2.45 8.84 15.68
C GLY A 57 1.14 8.12 16.04
N TYR A 58 0.18 8.04 15.12
CA TYR A 58 -1.07 7.32 15.39
C TYR A 58 -0.87 5.80 15.20
N PRO A 59 -1.67 4.94 15.87
CA PRO A 59 -1.31 3.52 16.06
C PRO A 59 -1.17 2.67 14.79
N PHE A 60 -1.83 3.05 13.69
CA PHE A 60 -1.76 2.30 12.42
C PHE A 60 -0.71 2.84 11.44
N GLU A 61 0.07 3.85 11.83
CA GLU A 61 1.26 4.26 11.08
C GLU A 61 2.35 3.19 11.23
N VAL A 62 2.94 2.79 10.11
CA VAL A 62 4.22 2.08 10.08
C VAL A 62 5.24 3.03 9.47
N VAL A 63 6.18 3.51 10.29
CA VAL A 63 7.18 4.48 9.87
C VAL A 63 8.17 3.80 8.92
N ILE A 64 8.38 4.43 7.76
CA ILE A 64 9.29 3.93 6.73
C ILE A 64 10.74 4.26 7.15
N PRO A 65 11.67 3.30 7.10
CA PRO A 65 13.04 3.53 7.51
C PRO A 65 13.74 4.51 6.55
N ALA A 66 14.70 5.26 7.08
CA ALA A 66 15.48 6.21 6.30
C ALA A 66 16.28 5.51 5.19
N GLY A 67 16.58 6.23 4.11
CA GLY A 67 17.40 5.72 2.99
C GLY A 67 16.63 4.99 1.90
N LEU A 68 15.29 4.92 1.99
CA LEU A 68 14.45 4.39 0.93
C LEU A 68 13.96 5.48 -0.05
N ALA A 69 13.46 5.04 -1.21
CA ALA A 69 12.96 5.92 -2.27
C ALA A 69 11.72 6.74 -1.85
N VAL A 70 11.05 6.34 -0.78
CA VAL A 70 9.90 7.03 -0.18
C VAL A 70 10.17 7.23 1.31
N GLN A 71 9.56 8.27 1.88
CA GLN A 71 9.68 8.62 3.29
C GLN A 71 8.30 8.82 3.91
N GLY A 72 8.24 8.80 5.23
CA GLY A 72 7.02 9.02 6.01
C GLY A 72 6.48 7.72 6.59
N ALA A 73 5.17 7.50 6.52
CA ALA A 73 4.52 6.33 7.10
C ALA A 73 3.50 5.69 6.17
N VAL A 74 3.38 4.36 6.24
CA VAL A 74 2.29 3.59 5.66
C VAL A 74 1.07 3.71 6.57
N LEU A 75 -0.09 4.07 5.99
CA LEU A 75 -1.37 4.18 6.69
C LEU A 75 -2.11 2.84 6.58
N SER A 76 -1.89 1.95 7.56
CA SER A 76 -2.34 0.55 7.47
C SER A 76 -3.87 0.40 7.54
N ASP A 77 -4.54 1.33 8.20
CA ASP A 77 -6.00 1.43 8.31
C ASP A 77 -6.69 1.95 7.05
N GLN A 78 -5.94 2.40 6.05
CA GLN A 78 -6.47 2.99 4.82
C GLN A 78 -6.32 2.09 3.60
N VAL A 79 -6.47 0.77 3.80
CA VAL A 79 -6.47 -0.23 2.71
C VAL A 79 -7.47 0.14 1.63
N LYS A 80 -7.03 0.05 0.36
CA LYS A 80 -7.91 0.17 -0.81
C LYS A 80 -7.61 -0.87 -1.87
N SER A 81 -8.66 -1.40 -2.48
CA SER A 81 -8.58 -2.17 -3.72
C SER A 81 -8.61 -1.21 -4.91
N LEU A 82 -7.56 -1.22 -5.74
CA LEU A 82 -7.43 -0.31 -6.87
C LEU A 82 -6.99 -1.08 -8.13
N ASP A 83 -7.51 -0.68 -9.29
CA ASP A 83 -7.05 -1.17 -10.58
C ASP A 83 -5.66 -0.58 -10.91
N TRP A 84 -4.63 -1.41 -10.75
CA TRP A 84 -3.24 -0.98 -10.92
C TRP A 84 -2.87 -0.83 -12.41
N ARG A 85 -3.61 -1.47 -13.31
CA ARG A 85 -3.37 -1.40 -14.77
C ARG A 85 -3.92 -0.10 -15.32
N ALA A 86 -5.18 0.21 -15.01
CA ALA A 86 -5.84 1.44 -15.43
C ALA A 86 -5.16 2.66 -14.83
N ARG A 87 -4.71 2.56 -13.57
CA ARG A 87 -3.99 3.63 -12.86
C ARG A 87 -2.49 3.70 -13.18
N ARG A 88 -1.99 2.80 -14.04
CA ARG A 88 -0.59 2.71 -14.49
C ARG A 88 0.39 2.75 -13.31
N ALA A 89 0.24 1.81 -12.38
CA ALA A 89 1.11 1.75 -11.21
C ALA A 89 2.59 1.68 -11.61
N GLU A 90 3.41 2.56 -11.03
CA GLU A 90 4.84 2.67 -11.32
C GLU A 90 5.64 2.20 -10.11
N TYR A 91 6.50 1.19 -10.28
CA TYR A 91 7.38 0.68 -9.22
C TYR A 91 8.35 1.77 -8.73
N ALA A 92 8.46 1.91 -7.41
CA ALA A 92 9.31 2.90 -6.74
C ALA A 92 10.37 2.27 -5.84
N GLY A 93 10.23 0.99 -5.49
CA GLY A 93 11.10 0.31 -4.54
C GLY A 93 10.35 -0.76 -3.77
N ARG A 94 10.97 -1.28 -2.72
CA ARG A 94 10.39 -2.30 -1.84
C ARG A 94 10.68 -1.96 -0.39
N LEU A 95 9.71 -2.20 0.50
CA LEU A 95 9.94 -2.10 1.93
C LEU A 95 10.63 -3.36 2.48
N PRO A 96 11.44 -3.23 3.55
CA PRO A 96 11.94 -4.36 4.32
C PRO A 96 10.82 -5.28 4.81
N GLU A 97 11.08 -6.58 4.90
CA GLU A 97 10.05 -7.60 5.18
C GLU A 97 9.43 -7.45 6.57
N ASP A 98 10.19 -7.02 7.57
CA ASP A 98 9.72 -6.70 8.91
C ASP A 98 8.66 -5.58 8.90
N HIS A 99 8.86 -4.53 8.10
CA HIS A 99 7.90 -3.43 7.97
C HIS A 99 6.65 -3.87 7.18
N VAL A 100 6.82 -4.74 6.18
CA VAL A 100 5.69 -5.32 5.45
C VAL A 100 4.83 -6.17 6.39
N GLN A 101 5.49 -6.98 7.23
CA GLN A 101 4.83 -7.81 8.23
C GLN A 101 4.05 -6.96 9.25
N GLU A 102 4.66 -5.89 9.78
CA GLU A 102 3.98 -4.96 10.70
C GLU A 102 2.72 -4.34 10.07
N VAL A 103 2.79 -3.93 8.80
CA VAL A 103 1.59 -3.42 8.09
C VAL A 103 0.51 -4.49 7.98
N LEU A 104 0.88 -5.73 7.65
CA LEU A 104 -0.09 -6.83 7.52
C LEU A 104 -0.76 -7.16 8.86
N GLU A 105 0.00 -7.15 9.96
CA GLU A 105 -0.53 -7.36 11.30
C GLU A 105 -1.52 -6.26 11.68
N LYS A 106 -1.18 -4.99 11.43
CA LYS A 106 -2.08 -3.85 11.65
C LYS A 106 -3.33 -3.94 10.78
N VAL A 107 -3.21 -4.29 9.49
CA VAL A 107 -4.38 -4.53 8.62
C VAL A 107 -5.24 -5.66 9.17
N SER A 108 -4.63 -6.77 9.61
CA SER A 108 -5.34 -7.93 10.14
C SER A 108 -6.11 -7.58 11.41
N ALA A 109 -5.57 -6.71 12.27
CA ALA A 109 -6.25 -6.28 13.49
C ALA A 109 -7.59 -5.57 13.24
N LEU A 110 -7.84 -5.06 12.01
CA LEU A 110 -9.13 -4.48 11.60
C LEU A 110 -10.10 -5.50 10.99
N LEU A 111 -9.65 -6.73 10.73
CA LEU A 111 -10.38 -7.77 10.01
C LEU A 111 -10.61 -9.03 10.85
N SER A 112 -9.90 -9.16 11.97
CA SER A 112 -10.12 -10.22 12.96
C SER A 112 -11.52 -10.10 13.58
N GLU A 113 -12.05 -11.23 14.04
CA GLU A 113 -13.32 -11.25 14.79
C GLU A 113 -13.20 -10.40 16.06
N ASP A 114 -14.27 -9.70 16.42
CA ASP A 114 -14.36 -9.07 17.73
C ASP A 114 -14.33 -10.18 18.79
N GLU A 115 -13.46 -10.05 19.81
CA GLU A 115 -13.52 -10.92 20.98
C GLU A 115 -14.91 -10.72 21.65
N ALA A 116 -15.68 -11.81 21.73
CA ALA A 116 -17.06 -11.81 22.22
C ALA A 116 -17.21 -11.41 23.69
#